data_AF-A0A2E8WE66-F1
#
_entry.id   AF-A0A2E8WE66-F1
#
_cell.length_a   1.000
_cell.length_b   1.000
_cell.length_c   1.000
_cell.angle_alpha   90.00
_cell.angle_beta   90.00
_cell.angle_gamma   90.00
#
_symmetry.space_group_name_H-M   'P 1'
#
loop_
_entity.id
_entity.type
_entity.pdbx_description
1 polymer ?
#
loop_
_entity_poly.entity_id
_entity_poly.type
_entity_poly.pdbx_seq_one_letter_code
_entity_poly.pdbx_strand_id
1 'polypeptide(L)'
;MTTEEALAKRTQMLDDGFCVIENVVSESFLKDVRDETERLIAVHEEPADLVYQGQHIGVKREDNPLIDKLLSWAPSYQALDELGFGDFKTSGSIIILTKEPKGPPLYWHQDWMRWKDPLSLSPWPQTIFLNYYLTDTTVENGCLKVIPGTHRRRVRLHDKLVPAHEQGARFIEQDHPTMFGDDPEQLYVPIKAGSLVLADARLLHAAGRNVTDERRTLVLAWHHRPMDTVPDYWDGDVPEEIRNRDPEVEYETSRIPLEFLR
;
A
#
# COMPACT_ATOMS: atom_id res chain seq x y z
N MET A 1 0.68 -18.75 10.38
CA MET A 1 0.02 -19.50 9.27
C MET A 1 0.70 -20.85 9.14
N THR A 2 0.17 -21.79 8.34
CA THR A 2 0.96 -22.98 7.97
C THR A 2 2.09 -22.58 7.02
N THR A 3 3.15 -23.39 6.92
CA THR A 3 4.26 -23.12 5.99
C THR A 3 3.80 -23.07 4.53
N GLU A 4 2.84 -23.92 4.15
CA GLU A 4 2.27 -23.94 2.79
C GLU A 4 1.49 -22.66 2.48
N GLU A 5 0.65 -22.20 3.40
CA GLU A 5 -0.06 -20.93 3.27
C GLU A 5 0.91 -19.74 3.17
N ALA A 6 1.95 -19.71 4.01
CA ALA A 6 2.95 -18.64 3.97
C ALA A 6 3.73 -18.62 2.65
N LEU A 7 4.08 -19.79 2.10
CA LEU A 7 4.69 -19.92 0.78
C LEU A 7 3.76 -19.44 -0.33
N ALA A 8 2.47 -19.79 -0.27
CA ALA A 8 1.48 -19.34 -1.23
C ALA A 8 1.30 -17.81 -1.18
N LYS A 9 1.25 -17.21 0.01
CA LYS A 9 1.14 -15.75 0.18
C LYS A 9 2.39 -15.01 -0.29
N ARG A 10 3.59 -15.54 -0.03
CA ARG A 10 4.84 -14.98 -0.60
C ARG A 10 4.81 -15.05 -2.13
N THR A 11 4.43 -16.19 -2.71
CA THR A 11 4.32 -16.34 -4.16
C THR A 11 3.33 -15.33 -4.74
N GLN A 12 2.17 -15.16 -4.09
CA GLN A 12 1.19 -14.14 -4.45
C GLN A 12 1.78 -12.71 -4.40
N MET A 13 2.53 -12.37 -3.36
CA MET A 13 3.22 -11.07 -3.30
C MET A 13 4.22 -10.86 -4.43
N LEU A 14 4.96 -11.91 -4.82
CA LEU A 14 5.96 -11.82 -5.90
C LEU A 14 5.30 -11.71 -7.28
N ASP A 15 4.22 -12.45 -7.52
CA ASP A 15 3.59 -12.54 -8.84
C ASP A 15 2.47 -11.51 -9.05
N ASP A 16 1.63 -11.29 -8.04
CA ASP A 16 0.48 -10.39 -8.10
C ASP A 16 0.80 -9.01 -7.50
N GLY A 17 1.83 -8.90 -6.66
CA GLY A 17 2.26 -7.65 -6.03
C GLY A 17 1.52 -7.32 -4.73
N PHE A 18 0.59 -8.17 -4.28
CA PHE A 18 -0.11 -8.01 -3.01
C PHE A 18 -0.55 -9.36 -2.43
N CYS A 19 -0.83 -9.39 -1.13
CA CYS A 19 -1.51 -10.50 -0.49
C CYS A 19 -2.31 -10.04 0.74
N VAL A 20 -3.26 -10.88 1.16
CA VAL A 20 -4.09 -10.66 2.35
C VAL A 20 -3.77 -11.68 3.41
N ILE A 21 -3.58 -11.22 4.65
CA ILE A 21 -3.38 -12.05 5.83
C ILE A 21 -4.51 -11.76 6.81
N GLU A 22 -5.36 -12.75 7.04
CA GLU A 22 -6.57 -12.59 7.84
C GLU A 22 -6.25 -12.64 9.35
N ASN A 23 -7.08 -11.98 10.16
CA ASN A 23 -7.05 -12.07 11.63
C ASN A 23 -5.71 -11.72 12.30
N VAL A 24 -4.99 -10.72 11.76
CA VAL A 24 -3.69 -10.27 12.31
C VAL A 24 -3.88 -9.41 13.56
N VAL A 25 -4.85 -8.50 13.55
CA VAL A 25 -5.19 -7.64 14.68
C VAL A 25 -6.34 -8.28 15.45
N SER A 26 -6.12 -8.59 16.73
CA SER A 26 -7.16 -9.17 17.57
C SER A 26 -8.35 -8.22 17.71
N GLU A 27 -9.56 -8.74 17.92
CA GLU A 27 -10.76 -7.91 18.08
C GLU A 27 -10.61 -6.84 19.19
N SER A 28 -9.99 -7.22 20.31
CA SER A 28 -9.70 -6.30 21.41
C SER A 28 -8.78 -5.14 20.99
N PHE A 29 -7.68 -5.45 20.30
CA PHE A 29 -6.73 -4.42 19.89
C PHE A 29 -7.27 -3.60 18.70
N LEU A 30 -8.05 -4.22 17.82
CA LEU A 30 -8.77 -3.55 16.75
C LEU A 30 -9.73 -2.49 17.30
N LYS A 31 -10.41 -2.79 18.41
CA LYS A 31 -11.24 -1.80 19.12
C LYS A 31 -10.42 -0.63 19.64
N ASP A 32 -9.29 -0.89 20.31
CA ASP A 32 -8.42 0.18 20.80
C ASP A 32 -7.95 1.08 19.65
N VAL A 33 -7.52 0.49 18.53
CA VAL A 33 -7.05 1.24 17.35
C VAL A 33 -8.19 2.04 16.73
N ARG A 34 -9.40 1.49 16.62
CA ARG A 34 -10.59 2.24 16.16
C ARG A 34 -10.85 3.47 17.02
N ASP A 35 -10.95 3.28 18.34
CA ASP A 35 -11.25 4.37 19.28
C ASP A 35 -10.21 5.49 19.17
N GLU A 36 -8.93 5.13 19.06
CA GLU A 36 -7.86 6.12 18.92
C GLU A 36 -7.87 6.81 17.55
N THR A 37 -8.12 6.08 16.46
CA THR A 37 -8.26 6.72 15.14
C THR A 37 -9.44 7.69 15.10
N GLU A 38 -10.58 7.35 15.71
CA GLU A 38 -11.73 8.27 15.78
C GLU A 38 -11.41 9.50 16.64
N ARG A 39 -10.67 9.34 17.74
CA ARG A 39 -10.19 10.48 18.55
C ARG A 39 -9.31 11.43 17.73
N LEU A 40 -8.41 10.89 16.90
CA LEU A 40 -7.52 11.68 16.05
C LEU A 40 -8.28 12.33 14.89
N ILE A 41 -9.21 11.62 14.26
CA ILE A 41 -10.06 12.14 13.19
C ILE A 41 -10.95 13.28 13.70
N ALA A 42 -11.53 13.16 14.90
CA ALA A 42 -12.45 14.15 15.46
C ALA A 42 -11.84 15.55 15.66
N VAL A 43 -10.51 15.65 15.73
CA VAL A 43 -9.77 16.91 15.92
C VAL A 43 -8.97 17.31 14.68
N HIS A 44 -9.08 16.56 13.58
CA HIS A 44 -8.39 16.86 12.33
C HIS A 44 -9.28 17.67 11.40
N GLU A 45 -8.75 18.78 10.89
CA GLU A 45 -9.35 19.53 9.79
C GLU A 45 -8.64 19.14 8.50
N GLU A 46 -9.34 18.44 7.61
CA GLU A 46 -8.76 17.96 6.37
C GLU A 46 -8.45 19.11 5.41
N PRO A 47 -7.23 19.16 4.83
CA PRO A 47 -6.92 20.09 3.76
C PRO A 47 -7.87 19.91 2.57
N ALA A 48 -8.37 21.02 2.03
CA ALA A 48 -9.35 21.01 0.94
C ALA A 48 -8.85 20.33 -0.36
N ASP A 49 -7.54 20.15 -0.51
CA ASP A 49 -6.91 19.53 -1.68
C ASP A 49 -6.69 18.01 -1.56
N LEU A 50 -7.02 17.39 -0.41
CA LEU A 50 -6.91 15.94 -0.17
C LEU A 50 -8.23 15.19 -0.38
N VAL A 51 -8.97 15.60 -1.40
CA VAL A 51 -10.34 15.15 -1.70
C VAL A 51 -10.47 13.64 -1.89
N TYR A 52 -9.47 12.99 -2.53
CA TYR A 52 -9.56 11.59 -2.95
C TYR A 52 -9.05 10.57 -1.94
N GLN A 53 -8.17 11.00 -1.04
CA GLN A 53 -7.63 10.17 0.03
C GLN A 53 -8.55 10.13 1.26
N GLY A 54 -9.54 11.02 1.35
CA GLY A 54 -10.34 11.23 2.55
C GLY A 54 -9.48 11.89 3.63
N GLN A 55 -9.68 11.52 4.90
CA GLN A 55 -8.78 11.99 5.95
C GLN A 55 -7.36 11.48 5.69
N HIS A 56 -6.34 12.35 5.76
CA HIS A 56 -4.93 11.96 5.61
C HIS A 56 -4.12 12.37 6.85
N ILE A 57 -4.21 11.57 7.91
CA ILE A 57 -3.61 11.91 9.21
C ILE A 57 -2.32 11.14 9.40
N GLY A 58 -1.19 11.83 9.30
CA GLY A 58 0.12 11.28 9.64
C GLY A 58 0.34 11.24 11.16
N VAL A 59 0.73 10.09 11.69
CA VAL A 59 1.04 9.93 13.13
C VAL A 59 2.36 9.21 13.28
N LYS A 60 3.31 9.79 14.01
CA LYS A 60 4.57 9.15 14.34
C LYS A 60 4.44 8.28 15.58
N ARG A 61 5.23 7.21 15.65
CA ARG A 61 5.21 6.28 16.77
C ARG A 61 5.56 6.97 18.10
N GLU A 62 6.50 7.89 18.10
CA GLU A 62 6.93 8.62 19.30
C GLU A 62 5.83 9.51 19.90
N ASP A 63 4.86 9.92 19.09
CA ASP A 63 3.78 10.82 19.49
C ASP A 63 2.55 10.08 20.02
N ASN A 64 2.47 8.75 19.80
CA ASN A 64 1.28 7.98 20.15
C ASN A 64 1.60 6.52 20.54
N PRO A 65 1.50 6.16 21.84
CA PRO A 65 1.81 4.81 22.33
C PRO A 65 0.99 3.69 21.70
N LEU A 66 -0.25 3.95 21.28
CA LEU A 66 -1.07 2.93 20.64
C LEU A 66 -0.60 2.66 19.21
N ILE A 67 -0.20 3.72 18.50
CA ILE A 67 0.38 3.61 17.16
C ILE A 67 1.75 2.94 17.24
N ASP A 68 2.56 3.27 18.25
CA ASP A 68 3.83 2.56 18.53
C ASP A 68 3.63 1.06 18.73
N LYS A 69 2.59 0.69 19.49
CA LYS A 69 2.18 -0.69 19.69
C LYS A 69 1.71 -1.37 18.39
N LEU A 70 0.95 -0.68 17.53
CA LEU A 70 0.53 -1.21 16.23
C LEU A 70 1.73 -1.43 15.30
N LEU A 71 2.65 -0.47 15.24
CA LEU A 71 3.88 -0.56 14.44
C LEU A 71 4.89 -1.59 14.97
N SER A 72 4.68 -2.08 16.19
CA SER A 72 5.47 -3.16 16.82
C SER A 72 4.62 -4.42 17.05
N TRP A 73 3.47 -4.54 16.38
CA TRP A 73 2.52 -5.61 16.65
C TRP A 73 3.07 -6.98 16.25
N ALA A 74 3.32 -7.83 17.26
CA ALA A 74 4.03 -9.10 17.06
C ALA A 74 3.39 -10.01 15.98
N PRO A 75 2.05 -10.18 15.90
CA PRO A 75 1.43 -10.94 14.81
C PRO A 75 1.76 -10.43 13.40
N SER A 76 1.93 -9.11 13.21
CA SER A 76 2.32 -8.56 11.90
C SER A 76 3.73 -8.99 11.51
N TYR A 77 4.68 -8.93 12.46
CA TYR A 77 6.07 -9.33 12.19
C TYR A 77 6.24 -10.83 12.10
N GLN A 78 5.47 -11.61 12.87
CA GLN A 78 5.41 -13.07 12.69
C GLN A 78 4.94 -13.42 11.28
N ALA A 79 3.90 -12.74 10.78
CA ALA A 79 3.44 -12.95 9.42
C ALA A 79 4.49 -12.54 8.38
N LEU A 80 5.19 -11.41 8.58
CA LEU A 80 6.31 -11.02 7.70
C LEU A 80 7.44 -12.06 7.72
N ASP A 81 7.85 -12.54 8.89
CA ASP A 81 8.88 -13.58 9.04
C ASP A 81 8.48 -14.88 8.32
N GLU A 82 7.24 -15.34 8.50
CA GLU A 82 6.71 -16.54 7.84
C GLU A 82 6.74 -16.42 6.30
N LEU A 83 6.49 -15.21 5.77
CA LEU A 83 6.56 -14.91 4.33
C LEU A 83 8.00 -14.73 3.82
N GLY A 84 9.01 -14.70 4.69
CA GLY A 84 10.40 -14.38 4.34
C GLY A 84 10.68 -12.88 4.21
N PHE A 85 9.79 -12.04 4.74
CA PHE A 85 9.85 -10.57 4.71
C PHE A 85 10.27 -9.97 6.07
N GLY A 86 10.86 -10.76 6.96
CA GLY A 86 11.30 -10.33 8.30
C GLY A 86 12.37 -9.23 8.32
N ASP A 87 13.03 -9.03 7.18
CA ASP A 87 14.06 -8.02 7.02
C ASP A 87 13.50 -6.61 6.80
N PHE A 88 12.22 -6.48 6.39
CA PHE A 88 11.55 -5.20 6.25
C PHE A 88 11.50 -4.42 7.57
N LYS A 89 11.72 -3.11 7.50
CA LYS A 89 11.68 -2.18 8.64
C LYS A 89 10.63 -1.11 8.42
N THR A 90 9.87 -0.80 9.47
CA THR A 90 8.88 0.27 9.45
C THR A 90 9.52 1.65 9.27
N SER A 91 8.83 2.56 8.59
CA SER A 91 9.13 4.00 8.57
C SER A 91 8.93 4.71 9.91
N GLY A 92 8.37 4.03 10.92
CA GLY A 92 8.12 4.62 12.24
C GLY A 92 6.92 5.57 12.32
N SER A 93 6.10 5.62 11.26
CA SER A 93 4.86 6.39 11.22
C SER A 93 3.76 5.62 10.49
N ILE A 94 2.53 6.06 10.72
CA ILE A 94 1.35 5.60 10.01
C ILE A 94 0.67 6.76 9.29
N ILE A 95 -0.24 6.41 8.38
CA ILE A 95 -1.24 7.30 7.82
C ILE A 95 -2.62 6.71 8.10
N ILE A 96 -3.50 7.46 8.76
CA ILE A 96 -4.92 7.12 8.86
C ILE A 96 -5.59 7.61 7.58
N LEU A 97 -6.28 6.71 6.89
CA LEU A 97 -6.98 6.97 5.64
C LEU A 97 -8.46 6.62 5.76
N THR A 98 -9.34 7.56 5.45
CA THR A 98 -10.80 7.32 5.48
C THR A 98 -11.43 7.35 4.09
N LYS A 99 -12.59 6.72 3.98
CA LYS A 99 -13.58 7.06 2.95
C LYS A 99 -14.86 7.45 3.66
N GLU A 100 -15.16 8.74 3.63
CA GLU A 100 -16.40 9.28 4.18
C GLU A 100 -17.63 8.69 3.48
N PRO A 101 -18.81 8.73 4.12
CA PRO A 101 -20.08 8.41 3.46
C PRO A 101 -20.24 9.18 2.15
N LYS A 102 -20.66 8.48 1.09
CA LYS A 102 -20.76 9.04 -0.28
C LYS A 102 -19.44 9.60 -0.86
N GLY A 103 -18.31 9.27 -0.23
CA GLY A 103 -16.99 9.77 -0.59
C GLY A 103 -16.51 9.28 -1.97
N PRO A 104 -15.66 10.07 -2.66
CA PRO A 104 -15.22 9.76 -4.02
C PRO A 104 -14.32 8.52 -4.10
N PRO A 105 -14.12 7.95 -5.30
CA PRO A 105 -13.06 6.97 -5.53
C PRO A 105 -11.68 7.60 -5.35
N LEU A 106 -10.68 6.76 -5.08
CA LEU A 106 -9.27 7.14 -5.19
C LEU A 106 -8.77 6.74 -6.57
N TYR A 107 -8.08 7.66 -7.25
CA TYR A 107 -7.58 7.42 -8.60
C TYR A 107 -6.55 6.28 -8.65
N TRP A 108 -6.37 5.67 -9.82
CA TRP A 108 -5.29 4.73 -10.09
C TRP A 108 -3.94 5.39 -9.92
N HIS A 109 -3.07 4.76 -9.13
CA HIS A 109 -1.72 5.23 -8.88
C HIS A 109 -0.79 4.10 -8.45
N GLN A 110 0.48 4.48 -8.30
CA GLN A 110 1.50 3.74 -7.59
C GLN A 110 2.12 4.69 -6.57
N ASP A 111 2.62 4.10 -5.49
CA ASP A 111 3.30 4.84 -4.44
C ASP A 111 4.82 4.86 -4.62
N TRP A 112 5.37 4.02 -5.50
CA TRP A 112 6.80 4.00 -5.80
C TRP A 112 7.26 5.31 -6.46
N MET A 113 8.24 5.96 -5.85
CA MET A 113 8.79 7.26 -6.26
C MET A 113 10.23 7.19 -6.76
N ARG A 114 10.78 5.98 -6.89
CA ARG A 114 12.21 5.78 -7.18
C ARG A 114 12.42 5.14 -8.54
N TRP A 115 11.54 5.43 -9.50
CA TRP A 115 11.59 4.76 -10.80
C TRP A 115 12.86 5.01 -11.61
N LYS A 116 13.69 6.02 -11.31
CA LYS A 116 15.01 6.22 -11.93
C LYS A 116 16.15 5.48 -11.20
N ASP A 117 15.84 4.78 -10.12
CA ASP A 117 16.77 3.93 -9.40
C ASP A 117 16.69 2.49 -9.94
N PRO A 118 17.83 1.85 -10.29
CA PRO A 118 17.87 0.45 -10.74
C PRO A 118 17.16 -0.54 -9.81
N LEU A 119 17.03 -0.25 -8.51
CA LEU A 119 16.24 -1.08 -7.58
C LEU A 119 14.78 -1.25 -8.02
N SER A 120 14.25 -0.37 -8.87
CA SER A 120 12.91 -0.51 -9.45
C SER A 120 12.74 -1.78 -10.27
N LEU A 121 13.83 -2.36 -10.79
CA LEU A 121 13.83 -3.62 -11.53
C LEU A 121 13.82 -4.85 -10.62
N SER A 122 13.82 -4.67 -9.29
CA SER A 122 13.90 -5.79 -8.35
C SER A 122 12.73 -6.75 -8.56
N PRO A 123 12.97 -8.05 -8.80
CA PRO A 123 11.87 -8.99 -8.95
C PRO A 123 11.20 -9.34 -7.61
N TRP A 124 11.79 -8.91 -6.49
CA TRP A 124 11.22 -8.90 -5.15
C TRP A 124 10.81 -7.48 -4.71
N PRO A 125 9.94 -7.35 -3.70
CA PRO A 125 9.52 -6.04 -3.19
C PRO A 125 10.62 -5.32 -2.41
N GLN A 126 10.73 -4.01 -2.64
CA GLN A 126 11.67 -3.11 -1.97
C GLN A 126 10.98 -2.21 -0.94
N THR A 127 9.73 -1.82 -1.22
CA THR A 127 8.88 -1.07 -0.30
C THR A 127 7.49 -1.63 -0.39
N ILE A 128 6.89 -1.89 0.77
CA ILE A 128 5.53 -2.37 0.88
C ILE A 128 4.75 -1.46 1.82
N PHE A 129 3.46 -1.28 1.56
CA PHE A 129 2.55 -0.81 2.59
C PHE A 129 1.94 -2.00 3.32
N LEU A 130 1.76 -1.83 4.63
CA LEU A 130 0.92 -2.66 5.48
C LEU A 130 -0.36 -1.88 5.77
N ASN A 131 -1.47 -2.30 5.16
CA ASN A 131 -2.78 -1.72 5.40
C ASN A 131 -3.55 -2.55 6.42
N TYR A 132 -3.76 -1.96 7.60
CA TYR A 132 -4.59 -2.47 8.68
C TYR A 132 -6.02 -1.96 8.49
N TYR A 133 -6.93 -2.85 8.10
CA TYR A 133 -8.33 -2.47 7.89
C TYR A 133 -9.08 -2.43 9.22
N LEU A 134 -9.61 -1.25 9.56
CA LEU A 134 -10.36 -1.05 10.79
C LEU A 134 -11.86 -1.32 10.60
N THR A 135 -12.32 -1.53 9.38
CA THR A 135 -13.72 -1.82 9.06
C THR A 135 -13.76 -2.89 7.99
N ASP A 136 -14.83 -3.69 7.96
CA ASP A 136 -15.07 -4.59 6.83
C ASP A 136 -15.18 -3.75 5.56
N THR A 137 -14.55 -4.21 4.49
CA THR A 137 -14.59 -3.54 3.20
C THR A 137 -15.26 -4.39 2.15
N THR A 138 -16.05 -3.73 1.32
CA THR A 138 -16.83 -4.31 0.24
C THR A 138 -16.70 -3.41 -0.98
N VAL A 139 -17.21 -3.87 -2.12
CA VAL A 139 -17.24 -3.05 -3.34
C VAL A 139 -18.04 -1.77 -3.09
N GLU A 140 -19.14 -1.87 -2.35
CA GLU A 140 -20.08 -0.77 -2.06
C GLU A 140 -19.47 0.29 -1.14
N ASN A 141 -18.63 -0.08 -0.17
CA ASN A 141 -18.00 0.90 0.72
C ASN A 141 -16.60 1.34 0.26
N GLY A 142 -16.23 0.99 -0.98
CA GLY A 142 -15.02 1.48 -1.64
C GLY A 142 -13.76 0.74 -1.22
N CYS A 143 -13.78 -0.60 -1.23
CA CYS A 143 -12.59 -1.42 -1.01
C CYS A 143 -11.46 -1.13 -2.01
N LEU A 144 -10.27 -1.63 -1.69
CA LEU A 144 -9.08 -1.55 -2.54
C LEU A 144 -9.35 -2.23 -3.89
N LYS A 145 -8.88 -1.58 -4.95
CA LYS A 145 -8.79 -2.14 -6.29
C LYS A 145 -7.31 -2.27 -6.65
N VAL A 146 -6.93 -3.36 -7.27
CA VAL A 146 -5.55 -3.62 -7.72
C VAL A 146 -5.57 -4.15 -9.14
N ILE A 147 -4.47 -3.96 -9.87
CA ILE A 147 -4.23 -4.68 -11.12
C ILE A 147 -3.02 -5.60 -10.89
N PRO A 148 -3.26 -6.90 -10.65
CA PRO A 148 -2.19 -7.85 -10.30
C PRO A 148 -1.02 -7.84 -11.30
N GLY A 149 0.20 -7.97 -10.77
CA GLY A 149 1.42 -8.09 -11.57
C GLY A 149 1.95 -6.78 -12.16
N THR A 150 1.25 -5.65 -11.98
CA THR A 150 1.66 -4.35 -12.55
C THR A 150 2.89 -3.74 -11.88
N HIS A 151 3.30 -4.25 -10.73
CA HIS A 151 4.60 -3.93 -10.12
C HIS A 151 5.79 -4.44 -10.94
N ARG A 152 5.57 -5.41 -11.84
CA ARG A 152 6.60 -6.05 -12.68
C ARG A 152 6.34 -5.95 -14.19
N ARG A 153 5.13 -5.53 -14.58
CA ARG A 153 4.69 -5.48 -15.99
C ARG A 153 4.08 -4.14 -16.34
N ARG A 154 4.55 -3.54 -17.43
CA ARG A 154 3.96 -2.31 -17.97
C ARG A 154 2.61 -2.59 -18.63
N VAL A 155 1.58 -1.92 -18.14
CA VAL A 155 0.23 -1.81 -18.77
C VAL A 155 -0.07 -0.38 -19.23
N ARG A 156 -1.08 -0.22 -20.09
CA ARG A 156 -1.52 1.05 -20.69
C ARG A 156 -1.72 2.20 -19.69
N LEU A 157 -2.16 1.90 -18.46
CA LEU A 157 -2.40 2.94 -17.45
C LEU A 157 -1.11 3.67 -17.04
N HIS A 158 0.04 2.99 -16.96
CA HIS A 158 1.32 3.62 -16.60
C HIS A 158 1.67 4.83 -17.49
N ASP A 159 1.24 4.79 -18.75
CA ASP A 159 1.55 5.81 -19.75
C ASP A 159 0.50 6.93 -19.85
N LYS A 160 -0.62 6.78 -19.14
CA LYS A 160 -1.76 7.70 -19.24
C LYS A 160 -2.18 8.33 -17.92
N LEU A 161 -1.72 7.78 -16.79
CA LEU A 161 -1.97 8.37 -15.49
C LEU A 161 -1.18 9.67 -15.34
N VAL A 162 -1.84 10.68 -14.80
CA VAL A 162 -1.14 11.85 -14.28
C VAL A 162 -0.39 11.42 -13.01
N PRO A 163 0.90 11.77 -12.85
CA PRO A 163 1.66 11.37 -11.67
C PRO A 163 0.94 11.67 -10.36
N ALA A 164 0.85 10.64 -9.51
CA ALA A 164 0.12 10.69 -8.26
C ALA A 164 0.77 11.65 -7.26
N HIS A 165 -0.04 12.29 -6.40
CA HIS A 165 0.41 13.21 -5.34
C HIS A 165 1.17 14.45 -5.82
N GLU A 166 1.30 14.64 -7.13
CA GLU A 166 1.60 15.93 -7.73
C GLU A 166 0.30 16.73 -7.87
N GLN A 167 0.40 18.07 -7.88
CA GLN A 167 -0.74 18.97 -7.93
C GLN A 167 -1.75 18.56 -9.02
N GLY A 168 -1.27 18.10 -10.19
CA GLY A 168 -2.11 17.68 -11.30
C GLY A 168 -3.18 16.64 -10.92
N ALA A 169 -2.83 15.56 -10.21
CA ALA A 169 -3.76 14.47 -9.93
C ALA A 169 -4.89 14.84 -8.94
N ARG A 170 -4.64 15.80 -8.03
CA ARG A 170 -5.61 16.26 -7.03
C ARG A 170 -6.76 17.08 -7.64
N PHE A 171 -6.55 17.65 -8.83
CA PHE A 171 -7.51 18.53 -9.50
C PHE A 171 -8.23 17.86 -10.69
N ILE A 172 -8.01 16.56 -10.91
CA ILE A 172 -8.69 15.83 -11.99
C ILE A 172 -10.11 15.53 -11.55
N GLU A 173 -11.10 15.80 -12.40
CA GLU A 173 -12.51 15.48 -12.13
C GLU A 173 -12.72 13.99 -11.85
N GLN A 174 -13.55 13.68 -10.85
CA GLN A 174 -13.79 12.32 -10.36
C GLN A 174 -14.44 11.37 -11.38
N ASP A 175 -14.94 11.89 -12.51
CA ASP A 175 -15.50 11.13 -13.62
C ASP A 175 -14.48 10.86 -14.74
N HIS A 176 -13.22 11.27 -14.56
CA HIS A 176 -12.18 11.07 -15.56
C HIS A 176 -11.95 9.58 -15.85
N PRO A 177 -12.20 9.11 -17.09
CA PRO A 177 -12.35 7.69 -17.39
C PRO A 177 -11.06 6.88 -17.24
N THR A 178 -9.90 7.54 -17.28
CA THR A 178 -8.61 6.85 -17.08
C THR A 178 -8.13 6.89 -15.64
N MET A 179 -8.43 7.96 -14.89
CA MET A 179 -7.90 8.11 -13.53
C MET A 179 -8.76 7.34 -12.54
N PHE A 180 -10.09 7.33 -12.74
CA PHE A 180 -11.05 6.73 -11.79
C PHE A 180 -11.83 5.55 -12.38
N GLY A 181 -11.78 5.36 -13.69
CA GLY A 181 -12.51 4.29 -14.38
C GLY A 181 -12.06 2.89 -13.99
N ASP A 182 -12.89 1.90 -14.31
CA ASP A 182 -12.53 0.51 -14.11
C ASP A 182 -11.59 0.01 -15.23
N ASP A 183 -10.65 -0.86 -14.85
CA ASP A 183 -9.77 -1.55 -15.77
C ASP A 183 -10.21 -3.03 -15.88
N PRO A 184 -10.24 -3.64 -17.07
CA PRO A 184 -10.68 -5.02 -17.24
C PRO A 184 -9.80 -6.05 -16.50
N GLU A 185 -8.55 -5.73 -16.19
CA GLU A 185 -7.64 -6.59 -15.43
C GLU A 185 -7.69 -6.30 -13.91
N GLN A 186 -8.57 -5.39 -13.46
CA GLN A 186 -8.66 -5.05 -12.05
C GLN A 186 -9.31 -6.16 -11.22
N LEU A 187 -8.87 -6.30 -9.98
CA LEU A 187 -9.54 -7.07 -8.95
C LEU A 187 -9.98 -6.14 -7.80
N TYR A 188 -11.19 -6.36 -7.31
CA TYR A 188 -11.62 -5.80 -6.02
C TYR A 188 -11.11 -6.69 -4.90
N VAL A 189 -10.65 -6.05 -3.82
CA VAL A 189 -10.06 -6.73 -2.65
C VAL A 189 -10.94 -6.42 -1.44
N PRO A 190 -12.08 -7.11 -1.25
CA PRO A 190 -12.87 -7.01 -0.03
C PRO A 190 -12.12 -7.65 1.14
N ILE A 191 -12.08 -6.96 2.27
CA ILE A 191 -11.24 -7.31 3.43
C ILE A 191 -12.07 -7.28 4.70
N LYS A 192 -11.89 -8.27 5.58
CA LYS A 192 -12.44 -8.25 6.94
C LYS A 192 -11.60 -7.39 7.88
N ALA A 193 -12.26 -6.66 8.76
CA ALA A 193 -11.60 -5.84 9.76
C ALA A 193 -10.64 -6.70 10.61
N GLY A 194 -9.48 -6.13 10.94
CA GLY A 194 -8.40 -6.84 11.63
C GLY A 194 -7.50 -7.69 10.73
N SER A 195 -7.82 -7.82 9.44
CA SER A 195 -6.89 -8.36 8.44
C SER A 195 -5.85 -7.33 8.04
N LEU A 196 -4.73 -7.83 7.53
CA LEU A 196 -3.61 -7.06 7.02
C LEU A 196 -3.47 -7.29 5.52
N VAL A 197 -3.37 -6.21 4.75
CA VAL A 197 -2.99 -6.26 3.34
C VAL A 197 -1.55 -5.79 3.21
N LEU A 198 -0.74 -6.59 2.53
CA LEU A 198 0.59 -6.22 2.09
C LEU A 198 0.51 -5.94 0.60
N ALA A 199 1.11 -4.85 0.12
CA ALA A 199 1.33 -4.67 -1.31
C ALA A 199 2.61 -3.92 -1.61
N ASP A 200 3.23 -4.27 -2.73
CA ASP A 200 4.38 -3.58 -3.31
C ASP A 200 4.00 -2.16 -3.73
N ALA A 201 4.81 -1.17 -3.36
CA ALA A 201 4.58 0.23 -3.71
C ALA A 201 4.50 0.49 -5.23
N ARG A 202 5.05 -0.42 -6.05
CA ARG A 202 4.97 -0.35 -7.53
C ARG A 202 3.65 -0.88 -8.09
N LEU A 203 2.83 -1.56 -7.30
CA LEU A 203 1.56 -2.12 -7.77
C LEU A 203 0.58 -0.99 -8.12
N LEU A 204 -0.03 -1.04 -9.31
CA LEU A 204 -1.15 -0.15 -9.63
C LEU A 204 -2.34 -0.50 -8.75
N HIS A 205 -2.79 0.49 -7.99
CA HIS A 205 -3.93 0.36 -7.11
C HIS A 205 -4.77 1.64 -7.06
N ALA A 206 -6.00 1.47 -6.60
CA ALA A 206 -7.03 2.50 -6.46
C ALA A 206 -7.97 2.07 -5.33
N ALA A 207 -8.99 2.89 -5.03
CA ALA A 207 -10.06 2.46 -4.13
C ALA A 207 -11.41 2.92 -4.66
N GLY A 208 -12.43 2.07 -4.53
CA GLY A 208 -13.77 2.33 -5.05
C GLY A 208 -14.45 3.55 -4.41
N ARG A 209 -15.53 4.02 -5.01
CA ARG A 209 -16.41 5.01 -4.36
C ARG A 209 -17.03 4.39 -3.11
N ASN A 210 -17.14 5.14 -2.03
CA ASN A 210 -17.98 4.72 -0.92
C ASN A 210 -19.41 5.19 -1.21
N VAL A 211 -20.31 4.27 -1.55
CA VAL A 211 -21.73 4.59 -1.80
C VAL A 211 -22.61 4.34 -0.59
N THR A 212 -22.06 3.84 0.52
CA THR A 212 -22.79 3.61 1.77
C THR A 212 -22.93 4.90 2.59
N ASP A 213 -23.61 4.79 3.72
CA ASP A 213 -23.81 5.90 4.67
C ASP A 213 -22.80 5.85 5.84
N GLU A 214 -21.83 4.94 5.79
CA GLU A 214 -20.87 4.70 6.86
C GLU A 214 -19.44 5.03 6.42
N ARG A 215 -18.65 5.63 7.32
CA ARG A 215 -17.21 5.85 7.08
C ARG A 215 -16.48 4.51 7.10
N ARG A 216 -15.52 4.37 6.18
CA ARG A 216 -14.55 3.27 6.18
C ARG A 216 -13.16 3.79 6.51
N THR A 217 -12.53 3.24 7.55
CA THR A 217 -11.18 3.66 8.00
C THR A 217 -10.18 2.52 7.82
N LEU A 218 -8.97 2.87 7.39
CA LEU A 218 -7.78 2.01 7.47
C LEU A 218 -6.58 2.77 8.03
N VAL A 219 -5.59 2.03 8.50
CA VAL A 219 -4.27 2.55 8.88
C VAL A 219 -3.23 1.96 7.94
N LEU A 220 -2.47 2.83 7.27
CA LEU A 220 -1.36 2.47 6.39
C LEU A 220 -0.03 2.63 7.14
N ALA A 221 0.85 1.64 7.06
CA ALA A 221 2.21 1.71 7.58
C ALA A 221 3.23 1.32 6.49
N TRP A 222 4.14 2.24 6.16
CA TRP A 222 5.21 1.99 5.20
C TRP A 222 6.33 1.14 5.80
N HIS A 223 6.78 0.14 5.03
CA HIS A 223 7.90 -0.72 5.37
C HIS A 223 8.88 -0.82 4.19
N HIS A 224 10.17 -0.79 4.51
CA HIS A 224 11.25 -0.81 3.52
C HIS A 224 12.19 -1.96 3.78
N ARG A 225 12.61 -2.61 2.70
CA ARG A 225 13.73 -3.54 2.71
C ARG A 225 15.03 -2.74 2.89
N PRO A 226 16.01 -3.23 3.67
CA PRO A 226 17.35 -2.63 3.69
C PRO A 226 17.91 -2.52 2.28
N MET A 227 18.47 -1.36 1.97
CA MET A 227 19.03 -1.07 0.65
C MET A 227 20.11 -2.08 0.26
N ASP A 228 20.16 -2.40 -1.04
CA ASP A 228 21.20 -3.25 -1.63
C ASP A 228 21.28 -4.66 -1.05
N THR A 229 20.16 -5.15 -0.53
CA THR A 229 20.01 -6.55 -0.08
C THR A 229 19.22 -7.37 -1.10
N VAL A 230 19.67 -8.61 -1.30
CA VAL A 230 18.91 -9.65 -1.99
C VAL A 230 18.25 -10.50 -0.90
N PRO A 231 16.93 -10.75 -0.96
CA PRO A 231 16.26 -11.58 0.02
C PRO A 231 16.79 -13.02 0.02
N ASP A 232 16.93 -13.64 1.19
CA ASP A 232 17.40 -15.03 1.31
C ASP A 232 16.53 -16.06 0.58
N TYR A 233 15.25 -15.73 0.37
CA TYR A 233 14.32 -16.58 -0.38
C TYR A 233 14.44 -16.45 -1.90
N TRP A 234 15.19 -15.46 -2.40
CA TRP A 234 15.30 -15.23 -3.83
C TRP A 234 16.40 -16.12 -4.43
N ASP A 235 16.00 -17.04 -5.29
CA ASP A 235 16.88 -17.99 -5.98
C ASP A 235 17.00 -17.73 -7.49
N GLY A 236 16.30 -16.72 -8.01
CA GLY A 236 16.35 -16.32 -9.41
C GLY A 236 17.50 -15.36 -9.75
N ASP A 237 17.56 -14.96 -11.02
CA ASP A 237 18.57 -14.00 -11.47
C ASP A 237 18.35 -12.61 -10.86
N VAL A 238 19.43 -12.02 -10.36
CA VAL A 238 19.46 -10.59 -10.00
C VAL A 238 19.74 -9.78 -11.26
N PRO A 239 18.85 -8.83 -11.66
CA PRO A 239 19.08 -7.95 -12.80
C PRO A 239 20.47 -7.29 -12.79
N GLU A 240 21.09 -7.19 -13.96
CA GLU A 240 22.44 -6.62 -14.10
C GLU A 240 22.50 -5.17 -13.63
N GLU A 241 21.43 -4.40 -13.87
CA GLU A 241 21.28 -3.02 -13.43
C GLU A 241 21.33 -2.88 -11.91
N ILE A 242 20.81 -3.88 -11.18
CA ILE A 242 20.88 -3.93 -9.72
C ILE A 242 22.27 -4.35 -9.25
N ARG A 243 22.89 -5.34 -9.90
CA ARG A 243 24.26 -5.77 -9.56
C ARG A 243 25.30 -4.66 -9.77
N ASN A 244 25.08 -3.81 -10.76
CA ASN A 244 25.96 -2.69 -11.11
C ASN A 244 25.53 -1.36 -10.45
N ARG A 245 24.47 -1.38 -9.64
CA ARG A 245 23.98 -0.20 -8.93
C ARG A 245 25.02 0.27 -7.92
N ASP A 246 25.36 1.56 -7.96
CA ASP A 246 26.17 2.19 -6.92
C ASP A 246 25.29 2.51 -5.69
N PRO A 247 25.56 1.91 -4.51
CA PRO A 247 24.77 2.14 -3.30
C PRO A 247 24.97 3.54 -2.69
N GLU A 248 26.07 4.22 -3.01
CA GLU A 248 26.42 5.53 -2.44
C GLU A 248 25.81 6.68 -3.26
N VAL A 249 25.25 6.39 -4.44
CA VAL A 249 24.62 7.39 -5.30
C VAL A 249 23.17 7.61 -4.89
N GLU A 250 22.81 8.88 -4.73
CA GLU A 250 21.41 9.30 -4.65
C GLU A 250 20.84 9.44 -6.07
N TYR A 251 19.96 8.51 -6.44
CA TYR A 251 19.27 8.53 -7.73
C TYR A 251 18.11 9.53 -7.69
N GLU A 252 17.92 10.27 -8.78
CA GLU A 252 16.81 11.21 -8.89
C GLU A 252 15.46 10.51 -8.68
N THR A 253 14.51 11.17 -8.02
CA THR A 253 13.18 10.59 -7.80
C THR A 253 12.33 10.69 -9.07
N SER A 254 11.46 9.70 -9.28
CA SER A 254 10.44 9.70 -10.34
C SER A 254 9.27 8.82 -9.93
N ARG A 255 8.05 9.33 -10.10
CA ARG A 255 6.79 8.58 -9.98
C ARG A 255 6.36 7.94 -11.30
N ILE A 256 7.09 8.19 -12.39
CA ILE A 256 6.82 7.64 -13.71
C ILE A 256 7.75 6.45 -13.94
N PRO A 257 7.26 5.26 -14.33
CA PRO A 257 8.08 4.06 -14.49
C PRO A 257 9.21 4.10 -15.50
N LEU A 258 9.13 4.99 -16.49
CA LEU A 258 10.14 5.17 -17.54
C LEU A 258 10.56 3.83 -18.14
N GLU A 259 11.86 3.52 -18.20
CA GLU A 259 12.41 2.29 -18.79
C GLU A 259 12.55 1.13 -17.78
N PHE A 260 12.33 1.40 -16.49
CA PHE A 260 12.54 0.44 -15.40
C PHE A 260 11.31 -0.45 -15.13
N LEU A 261 10.23 -0.26 -15.89
CA LEU A 261 9.10 -1.18 -15.95
C LEU A 261 8.92 -1.66 -17.40
N ARG A 262 9.23 -2.95 -17.61
CA ARG A 262 9.22 -3.61 -18.92
C ARG A 262 7.87 -4.25 -19.22
#